data_AF-A0A969H457-F1
#
_entry.id   AF-A0A969H457-F1
#
_cell.length_a   1.000
_cell.length_b   1.000
_cell.length_c   1.000
_cell.angle_alpha   90.00
_cell.angle_beta   90.00
_cell.angle_gamma   90.00
#
_symmetry.space_group_name_H-M   'P 1'
#
loop_
_entity.id
_entity.type
_entity.pdbx_description
1 polymer ?
#
loop_
_entity_poly.entity_id
_entity_poly.type
_entity_poly.pdbx_seq_one_letter_code
_entity_poly.pdbx_strand_id
1 'polypeptide(L)'
;ALSLGSVYAHLPLEQVLEWDRSNPYRNWLAVNNAHPPLGDRLQLLAFYARHWRLETELDLNTKPVYVSSRWSRRFGLQVAPFLGMPLGILAAVALWLVGGVAGLAQISSLEWLWGDRGILIALIPIGFSIGTFLRINPFFPDIKPSNLKVEPSLPDLLKNPAALPIDSLPVQLQGKLLGRQGIGNWLGQDLILDTQTGLIKIHHCSQLGQLGLLPQSLRPSELVHRSITVKGWFRRGATPWIDLELLQTQRDHAVGGIRKVQSAHPIWSTLLASLAALLGTYLIVRGGY
;
A
#
# COMPACT_ATOMS: atom_id res chain seq x y z
N ALA A 1 -12.92 11.27 -0.56
CA ALA A 1 -14.01 10.72 0.27
C ALA A 1 -15.00 9.87 -0.56
N LEU A 2 -14.52 9.13 -1.56
CA LEU A 2 -15.39 8.45 -2.53
C LEU A 2 -16.08 7.22 -1.93
N SER A 3 -15.31 6.36 -1.26
CA SER A 3 -15.85 5.18 -0.58
C SER A 3 -16.80 5.55 0.58
N LEU A 4 -16.41 6.53 1.41
CA LEU A 4 -17.20 7.00 2.55
C LEU A 4 -18.60 7.46 2.11
N GLY A 5 -18.68 8.35 1.10
CA GLY A 5 -19.95 8.88 0.63
C GLY A 5 -20.87 7.80 0.03
N SER A 6 -20.29 6.79 -0.62
CA SER A 6 -21.07 5.71 -1.24
C SER A 6 -21.59 4.65 -0.24
N VAL A 7 -20.93 4.51 0.91
CA VAL A 7 -21.23 3.46 1.90
C VAL A 7 -22.20 3.93 2.98
N TYR A 8 -22.45 5.24 3.07
CA TYR A 8 -23.33 5.85 4.09
C TYR A 8 -24.74 5.24 4.14
N ALA A 9 -25.29 4.81 2.99
CA ALA A 9 -26.61 4.17 2.92
C ALA A 9 -26.67 2.80 3.64
N HIS A 10 -25.52 2.17 3.89
CA HIS A 10 -25.43 0.81 4.41
C HIS A 10 -24.73 0.70 5.77
N LEU A 11 -24.00 1.74 6.18
CA LEU A 11 -23.22 1.74 7.41
C LEU A 11 -23.25 3.14 8.06
N PRO A 12 -23.53 3.27 9.37
CA PRO A 12 -23.49 4.56 10.04
C PRO A 12 -22.13 5.21 9.91
N LEU A 13 -22.11 6.52 9.64
CA LEU A 13 -20.90 7.25 9.32
C LEU A 13 -19.87 7.17 10.45
N GLU A 14 -20.32 7.16 11.71
CA GLU A 14 -19.51 7.03 12.91
C GLU A 14 -18.66 5.75 12.88
N GLN A 15 -19.24 4.64 12.43
CA GLN A 15 -18.51 3.36 12.34
C GLN A 15 -17.44 3.40 11.25
N VAL A 16 -17.71 4.06 10.13
CA VAL A 16 -16.74 4.15 9.03
C VAL A 16 -15.58 5.09 9.37
N LEU A 17 -15.88 6.18 10.09
CA LEU A 17 -14.92 7.16 10.59
C LEU A 17 -14.12 6.65 11.79
N GLU A 18 -14.47 5.51 12.38
CA GLU A 18 -13.77 4.99 13.55
C GLU A 18 -12.31 4.63 13.22
N TRP A 19 -12.01 4.16 12.01
CA TRP A 19 -10.63 3.98 11.55
C TRP A 19 -9.85 5.30 11.55
N ASP A 20 -10.47 6.37 11.06
CA ASP A 20 -9.87 7.71 10.93
C ASP A 20 -9.58 8.36 12.29
N ARG A 21 -10.12 7.83 13.40
CA ARG A 21 -10.02 8.40 14.74
C ARG A 21 -9.22 7.52 15.68
N SER A 22 -9.48 6.22 15.65
CA SER A 22 -8.97 5.27 16.63
C SER A 22 -7.69 4.56 16.18
N ASN A 23 -7.39 4.51 14.88
CA ASN A 23 -6.21 3.79 14.41
C ASN A 23 -4.92 4.53 14.87
N PRO A 24 -4.01 3.85 15.61
CA PRO A 24 -2.79 4.47 16.14
C PRO A 24 -1.83 4.96 15.05
N TYR A 25 -1.86 4.29 13.90
CA TYR A 25 -0.94 4.53 12.80
C TYR A 25 -1.53 5.42 11.70
N ARG A 26 -2.74 5.95 11.89
CA ARG A 26 -3.47 6.72 10.87
C ARG A 26 -2.68 7.91 10.31
N ASN A 27 -1.93 8.63 11.15
CA ASN A 27 -1.14 9.78 10.73
C ASN A 27 -0.05 9.35 9.76
N TRP A 28 0.67 8.26 10.06
CA TRP A 28 1.66 7.67 9.16
C TRP A 28 1.03 7.20 7.84
N LEU A 29 -0.13 6.54 7.93
CA LEU A 29 -0.86 6.03 6.76
C LEU A 29 -1.50 7.12 5.91
N ALA A 30 -1.64 8.33 6.44
CA ALA A 30 -2.22 9.49 5.78
C ALA A 30 -1.16 10.53 5.33
N VAL A 31 0.15 10.27 5.48
CA VAL A 31 1.21 11.23 5.08
C VAL A 31 1.11 11.64 3.61
N ASN A 32 0.71 10.72 2.73
CA ASN A 32 0.55 10.99 1.30
C ASN A 32 -0.80 11.64 0.94
N ASN A 33 -1.66 11.90 1.93
CA ASN A 33 -2.92 12.61 1.69
C ASN A 33 -2.70 14.11 1.80
N ALA A 34 -3.42 14.89 0.98
CA ALA A 34 -3.37 16.35 1.05
C ALA A 34 -3.88 16.91 2.39
N HIS A 35 -4.67 16.14 3.12
CA HIS A 35 -5.31 16.55 4.38
C HIS A 35 -5.27 15.42 5.40
N PRO A 36 -5.35 15.74 6.71
CA PRO A 36 -5.59 14.75 7.75
C PRO A 36 -6.84 13.89 7.47
N PRO A 37 -6.97 12.71 8.09
CA PRO A 37 -8.17 11.88 8.00
C PRO A 37 -9.46 12.67 8.20
N LEU A 38 -10.55 12.27 7.55
CA LEU A 38 -11.82 13.00 7.64
C LEU A 38 -12.39 12.92 9.06
N GLY A 39 -12.27 11.76 9.69
CA GLY A 39 -12.73 11.56 11.08
C GLY A 39 -12.06 12.50 12.08
N ASP A 40 -10.73 12.69 11.99
CA ASP A 40 -10.00 13.65 12.85
C ASP A 40 -10.50 15.09 12.63
N ARG A 41 -10.74 15.49 11.37
CA ARG A 41 -11.25 16.83 11.03
C ARG A 41 -12.67 17.05 11.56
N LEU A 42 -13.57 16.07 11.39
CA LEU A 42 -14.92 16.15 11.91
C LEU A 42 -14.95 16.11 13.44
N GLN A 43 -14.04 15.39 14.07
CA GLN A 43 -13.89 15.38 15.53
C GLN A 43 -13.46 16.76 16.06
N LEU A 44 -12.54 17.44 15.37
CA LEU A 44 -12.15 18.81 15.73
C LEU A 44 -13.33 19.78 15.60
N LEU A 45 -14.13 19.67 14.54
CA LEU A 45 -15.35 20.48 14.38
C LEU A 45 -16.38 20.18 15.47
N ALA A 46 -16.59 18.89 15.80
CA ALA A 46 -17.48 18.48 16.87
C ALA A 46 -17.02 19.01 18.24
N PHE A 47 -15.71 19.09 18.48
CA PHE A 47 -15.14 19.70 19.69
C PHE A 47 -15.52 21.18 19.80
N TYR A 48 -15.35 21.96 18.72
CA TYR A 48 -15.74 23.38 18.71
C TYR A 48 -17.25 23.57 18.86
N ALA A 49 -18.06 22.76 18.19
CA ALA A 49 -19.51 22.79 18.33
C ALA A 49 -19.95 22.53 19.78
N ARG A 50 -19.38 21.50 20.43
CA ARG A 50 -19.63 21.21 21.85
C ARG A 50 -19.18 22.35 22.77
N HIS A 51 -18.05 22.99 22.49
CA HIS A 51 -17.57 24.15 23.24
C HIS A 51 -18.57 25.32 23.16
N TRP A 52 -19.18 25.54 22.00
CA TRP A 52 -20.23 26.55 21.80
C TRP A 52 -21.63 26.07 22.14
N ARG A 53 -21.77 24.87 22.73
CA ARG A 53 -23.06 24.26 23.10
C ARG A 53 -24.02 24.09 21.93
N LEU A 54 -23.49 23.88 20.73
CA LEU A 54 -24.24 23.52 19.55
C LEU A 54 -24.51 22.01 19.53
N GLU A 55 -25.67 21.62 19.01
CA GLU A 55 -25.98 20.22 18.75
C GLU A 55 -25.09 19.69 17.61
N THR A 56 -24.56 18.48 17.77
CA THR A 56 -23.74 17.81 16.76
C THR A 56 -24.52 16.66 16.14
N GLU A 57 -24.65 16.64 14.80
CA GLU A 57 -25.32 15.54 14.09
C GLU A 57 -24.63 14.18 14.28
N LEU A 58 -23.29 14.20 14.41
CA LEU A 58 -22.48 13.00 14.60
C LEU A 58 -22.00 12.90 16.04
N ASP A 59 -22.29 11.77 16.70
CA ASP A 59 -21.72 11.49 18.02
C ASP A 59 -20.36 10.79 17.90
N LEU A 60 -19.31 11.60 17.75
CA LEU A 60 -17.93 11.15 17.56
C LEU A 60 -17.23 10.90 18.90
N ASN A 61 -17.73 9.98 19.72
CA ASN A 61 -17.05 9.60 20.97
C ASN A 61 -15.88 8.66 20.71
N THR A 62 -14.66 9.11 20.98
CA THR A 62 -13.44 8.34 20.68
C THR A 62 -13.28 7.19 21.66
N LYS A 63 -13.25 5.95 21.16
CA LYS A 63 -12.85 4.79 21.94
C LYS A 63 -11.38 4.49 21.66
N PRO A 64 -10.50 4.45 22.67
CA PRO A 64 -9.12 4.07 22.44
C PRO A 64 -9.06 2.63 21.95
N VAL A 65 -8.37 2.40 20.83
CA VAL A 65 -8.11 1.07 20.31
C VAL A 65 -6.79 0.57 20.89
N TYR A 66 -6.86 -0.49 21.71
CA TYR A 66 -5.68 -1.07 22.35
C TYR A 66 -4.78 -1.78 21.33
N VAL A 67 -3.53 -1.31 21.23
CA VAL A 67 -2.56 -1.87 20.30
C VAL A 67 -1.91 -3.11 20.88
N SER A 68 -2.26 -4.27 20.35
CA SER A 68 -1.58 -5.52 20.71
C SER A 68 -0.16 -5.59 20.12
N SER A 69 0.74 -6.36 20.75
CA SER A 69 2.08 -6.65 20.21
C SER A 69 2.05 -7.27 18.80
N ARG A 70 0.97 -7.98 18.44
CA ARG A 70 0.78 -8.51 17.08
C ARG A 70 0.63 -7.38 16.05
N TRP A 71 -0.04 -6.29 16.40
CA TRP A 71 -0.31 -5.18 15.51
C TRP A 71 0.92 -4.31 15.29
N SER A 72 1.73 -4.09 16.32
CA SER A 72 3.02 -3.41 16.16
C SER A 72 3.96 -4.19 15.24
N ARG A 73 3.99 -5.53 15.33
CA ARG A 73 4.75 -6.38 14.39
C ARG A 73 4.26 -6.24 12.96
N ARG A 74 2.94 -6.24 12.73
CA ARG A 74 2.34 -6.05 11.40
C ARG A 74 2.69 -4.68 10.82
N PHE A 75 2.56 -3.63 11.61
CA PHE A 75 2.96 -2.29 11.21
C PHE A 75 4.47 -2.21 10.90
N GLY A 76 5.32 -2.85 11.71
CA GLY A 76 6.75 -2.97 11.45
C GLY A 76 7.05 -3.61 10.09
N LEU A 77 6.33 -4.68 9.71
CA LEU A 77 6.44 -5.27 8.37
C LEU A 77 5.94 -4.33 7.27
N GLN A 78 4.94 -3.50 7.54
CA GLN A 78 4.44 -2.51 6.58
C GLN A 78 5.47 -1.42 6.29
N VAL A 79 6.20 -0.99 7.33
CA VAL A 79 7.21 0.06 7.25
C VAL A 79 8.62 -0.53 7.04
N ALA A 80 8.74 -1.86 6.88
CA ALA A 80 10.02 -2.56 6.77
C ALA A 80 11.00 -1.97 5.75
N PRO A 81 10.61 -1.53 4.53
CA PRO A 81 11.54 -0.87 3.62
C PRO A 81 12.16 0.41 4.19
N PHE A 82 11.37 1.21 4.91
CA PHE A 82 11.83 2.45 5.54
C PHE A 82 12.61 2.20 6.84
N LEU A 83 12.31 1.12 7.57
CA LEU A 83 13.11 0.67 8.72
C LEU A 83 14.44 0.04 8.29
N GLY A 84 14.46 -0.57 7.10
CA GLY A 84 15.66 -1.18 6.53
C GLY A 84 16.77 -0.17 6.27
N MET A 85 16.44 1.04 5.81
CA MET A 85 17.42 2.10 5.56
C MET A 85 18.25 2.49 6.81
N PRO A 86 17.65 2.92 7.95
CA PRO A 86 18.41 3.25 9.15
C PRO A 86 19.12 2.03 9.75
N LEU A 87 18.55 0.82 9.66
CA LEU A 87 19.26 -0.41 10.05
C LEU A 87 20.50 -0.65 9.17
N GLY A 88 20.41 -0.36 7.87
CA GLY A 88 21.55 -0.37 6.95
C GLY A 88 22.62 0.63 7.37
N ILE A 89 22.24 1.87 7.71
CA ILE A 89 23.17 2.89 8.22
C ILE A 89 23.86 2.41 9.51
N LEU A 90 23.08 1.89 10.47
CA LEU A 90 23.63 1.38 11.73
C LEU A 90 24.63 0.23 11.49
N ALA A 91 24.31 -0.70 10.59
CA ALA A 91 25.23 -1.77 10.19
C ALA A 91 26.49 -1.21 9.52
N ALA A 92 26.35 -0.20 8.67
CA ALA A 92 27.46 0.49 8.02
C ALA A 92 28.41 1.13 9.04
N VAL A 93 27.86 1.89 9.99
CA VAL A 93 28.63 2.53 11.07
C VAL A 93 29.31 1.48 11.93
N ALA A 94 28.63 0.37 12.26
CA ALA A 94 29.24 -0.71 13.03
C ALA A 94 30.42 -1.36 12.29
N LEU A 95 30.29 -1.66 11.01
CA LEU A 95 31.38 -2.22 10.20
C LEU A 95 32.55 -1.24 10.05
N TRP A 96 32.25 0.03 9.86
CA TRP A 96 33.27 1.08 9.80
C TRP A 96 34.06 1.20 11.11
N LEU A 97 33.37 1.19 12.26
CA LEU A 97 34.02 1.18 13.58
C LEU A 97 34.89 -0.07 13.79
N VAL A 98 34.41 -1.25 13.37
CA VAL A 98 35.20 -2.49 13.42
C VAL A 98 36.48 -2.35 12.59
N GLY A 99 36.39 -1.77 11.39
CA GLY A 99 37.57 -1.45 10.57
C GLY A 99 38.56 -0.53 11.28
N GLY A 100 38.05 0.53 11.92
CA GLY A 100 38.90 1.48 12.66
C GLY A 100 39.64 0.84 13.83
N VAL A 101 38.94 0.01 14.62
CA VAL A 101 39.56 -0.75 15.72
C VAL A 101 40.58 -1.76 15.19
N ALA A 102 40.27 -2.44 14.08
CA ALA A 102 41.19 -3.38 13.43
C ALA A 102 42.46 -2.69 12.92
N GLY A 103 42.34 -1.48 12.37
CA GLY A 103 43.48 -0.65 11.97
C GLY A 103 44.37 -0.29 13.16
N LEU A 104 43.79 0.08 14.30
CA LEU A 104 44.53 0.32 15.55
C LEU A 104 45.23 -0.95 16.07
N ALA A 105 44.62 -2.12 15.88
CA ALA A 105 45.17 -3.41 16.28
C ALA A 105 46.13 -4.04 15.23
N GLN A 106 46.44 -3.32 14.15
CA GLN A 106 47.27 -3.80 13.02
C GLN A 106 46.77 -5.09 12.36
N ILE A 107 45.46 -5.32 12.33
CA ILE A 107 44.83 -6.44 11.63
C ILE A 107 44.56 -6.04 10.17
N SER A 108 45.54 -6.26 9.30
CA SER A 108 45.50 -5.83 7.89
C SER A 108 44.30 -6.38 7.10
N SER A 109 43.72 -7.51 7.51
CA SER A 109 42.57 -8.12 6.82
C SER A 109 41.26 -7.33 6.95
N LEU A 110 41.13 -6.45 7.96
CA LEU A 110 39.89 -5.72 8.26
C LEU A 110 40.05 -4.20 8.17
N GLU A 111 41.28 -3.70 8.00
CA GLU A 111 41.57 -2.26 7.89
C GLU A 111 40.83 -1.60 6.72
N TRP A 112 40.61 -2.31 5.61
CA TRP A 112 39.91 -1.80 4.43
C TRP A 112 38.48 -1.32 4.75
N LEU A 113 37.81 -1.88 5.77
CA LEU A 113 36.46 -1.46 6.21
C LEU A 113 36.42 -0.01 6.72
N TRP A 114 37.54 0.50 7.23
CA TRP A 114 37.65 1.89 7.69
C TRP A 114 37.77 2.88 6.54
N GLY A 115 38.52 2.49 5.50
CA GLY A 115 38.83 3.34 4.34
C GLY A 115 37.69 3.43 3.32
N ASP A 116 36.89 2.36 3.19
CA ASP A 116 35.86 2.28 2.16
C ASP A 116 34.57 3.02 2.55
N ARG A 117 34.43 4.25 2.04
CA ARG A 117 33.19 5.04 2.18
C ARG A 117 32.02 4.47 1.40
N GLY A 118 32.29 3.61 0.40
CA GLY A 118 31.29 2.90 -0.38
C GLY A 118 30.42 2.00 0.49
N ILE A 119 30.99 1.35 1.52
CA ILE A 119 30.23 0.53 2.49
C ILE A 119 29.15 1.35 3.20
N LEU A 120 29.50 2.58 3.62
CA LEU A 120 28.57 3.46 4.33
C LEU A 120 27.33 3.78 3.50
N ILE A 121 27.52 3.99 2.19
CA ILE A 121 26.43 4.34 1.26
C ILE A 121 25.72 3.08 0.77
N ALA A 122 26.44 1.98 0.54
CA ALA A 122 25.91 0.75 -0.04
C ALA A 122 24.93 0.00 0.86
N LEU A 123 25.10 0.07 2.17
CA LEU A 123 24.22 -0.64 3.11
C LEU A 123 22.82 -0.02 3.21
N ILE A 124 22.65 1.24 2.81
CA ILE A 124 21.33 1.90 2.77
C ILE A 124 20.38 1.22 1.76
N PRO A 125 20.71 1.10 0.45
CA PRO A 125 19.87 0.42 -0.52
C PRO A 125 19.77 -1.09 -0.25
N ILE A 126 20.79 -1.73 0.34
CA ILE A 126 20.70 -3.14 0.79
C ILE A 126 19.65 -3.29 1.91
N GLY A 127 19.68 -2.41 2.90
CA GLY A 127 18.69 -2.40 3.97
C GLY A 127 17.27 -2.18 3.44
N PHE A 128 17.09 -1.23 2.53
CA PHE A 128 15.81 -1.01 1.82
C PHE A 128 15.36 -2.27 1.04
N SER A 129 16.28 -2.95 0.35
CA SER A 129 16.01 -4.19 -0.39
C SER A 129 15.50 -5.29 0.54
N ILE A 130 16.21 -5.57 1.64
CA ILE A 130 15.82 -6.56 2.65
C ILE A 130 14.43 -6.23 3.20
N GLY A 131 14.21 -4.97 3.59
CA GLY A 131 12.91 -4.52 4.09
C GLY A 131 11.77 -4.71 3.09
N THR A 132 12.05 -4.52 1.79
CA THR A 132 11.08 -4.77 0.72
C THR A 132 10.78 -6.26 0.56
N PHE A 133 11.79 -7.13 0.54
CA PHE A 133 11.59 -8.58 0.48
C PHE A 133 10.78 -9.11 1.66
N LEU A 134 11.04 -8.62 2.88
CA LEU A 134 10.27 -8.98 4.08
C LEU A 134 8.80 -8.57 3.98
N ARG A 135 8.51 -7.47 3.27
CA ARG A 135 7.15 -6.94 3.10
C ARG A 135 6.36 -7.62 1.99
N ILE A 136 7.00 -8.08 0.90
CA ILE A 136 6.31 -8.54 -0.31
C ILE A 136 5.29 -9.64 -0.01
N ASN A 137 5.68 -10.74 0.64
CA ASN A 137 4.78 -11.89 0.85
C ASN A 137 3.60 -11.57 1.77
N PRO A 138 3.78 -10.90 2.93
CA PRO A 138 2.66 -10.45 3.75
C PRO A 138 1.75 -9.45 3.03
N PHE A 139 2.33 -8.57 2.19
CA PHE A 139 1.58 -7.55 1.49
C PHE A 139 0.80 -8.16 0.32
N PHE A 140 1.39 -9.02 -0.50
CA PHE A 140 0.76 -9.69 -1.63
C PHE A 140 0.67 -11.21 -1.42
N PRO A 141 -0.18 -11.69 -0.49
CA PRO A 141 -0.35 -13.13 -0.30
C PRO A 141 -1.02 -13.76 -1.52
N ASP A 142 -0.66 -15.00 -1.84
CA ASP A 142 -1.30 -15.75 -2.93
C ASP A 142 -2.83 -15.74 -2.79
N ILE A 143 -3.53 -15.43 -3.89
CA ILE A 143 -4.98 -15.51 -3.91
C ILE A 143 -5.41 -16.95 -4.22
N LYS A 144 -5.85 -17.66 -3.18
CA LYS A 144 -6.28 -19.06 -3.22
C LYS A 144 -7.80 -19.14 -3.01
N PRO A 145 -8.50 -20.15 -3.54
CA PRO A 145 -9.93 -20.32 -3.30
C PRO A 145 -10.32 -20.35 -1.81
N SER A 146 -9.41 -20.80 -0.94
CA SER A 146 -9.64 -20.88 0.51
C SER A 146 -9.57 -19.54 1.27
N ASN A 147 -8.89 -18.53 0.72
CA ASN A 147 -8.75 -17.20 1.35
C ASN A 147 -9.47 -16.08 0.59
N LEU A 148 -10.03 -16.39 -0.57
CA LEU A 148 -10.76 -15.45 -1.42
C LEU A 148 -12.15 -15.19 -0.86
N LYS A 149 -12.45 -13.92 -0.59
CA LYS A 149 -13.83 -13.49 -0.30
C LYS A 149 -14.53 -13.14 -1.60
N VAL A 150 -15.57 -13.90 -1.95
CA VAL A 150 -16.38 -13.66 -3.14
C VAL A 150 -17.54 -12.74 -2.76
N GLU A 151 -17.66 -11.63 -3.47
CA GLU A 151 -18.70 -10.60 -3.31
C GLU A 151 -18.91 -10.12 -1.87
N PRO A 152 -17.84 -9.79 -1.10
CA PRO A 152 -18.03 -9.20 0.21
C PRO A 152 -18.68 -7.81 0.09
N SER A 153 -19.51 -7.44 1.06
CA SER A 153 -20.02 -6.07 1.14
C SER A 153 -18.87 -5.11 1.46
N LEU A 154 -18.82 -3.95 0.79
CA LEU A 154 -17.87 -2.89 1.12
C LEU A 154 -18.01 -2.38 2.57
N PRO A 155 -19.23 -2.19 3.13
CA PRO A 155 -19.41 -1.90 4.55
C PRO A 155 -18.64 -2.85 5.48
N ASP A 156 -18.75 -4.16 5.24
CA ASP A 156 -18.10 -5.16 6.11
C ASP A 156 -16.58 -5.10 6.03
N LEU A 157 -16.04 -4.78 4.84
CA LEU A 157 -14.59 -4.59 4.66
C LEU A 157 -14.06 -3.34 5.38
N LEU A 158 -14.89 -2.29 5.52
CA LEU A 158 -14.50 -1.02 6.14
C LEU A 158 -14.68 -0.98 7.65
N LYS A 159 -15.45 -1.92 8.21
CA LYS A 159 -15.85 -1.96 9.62
C LYS A 159 -14.69 -2.09 10.61
N ASN A 160 -13.56 -2.68 10.21
CA ASN A 160 -12.43 -2.90 11.13
C ASN A 160 -11.57 -1.63 11.29
N PRO A 161 -11.60 -0.96 12.47
CA PRO A 161 -10.84 0.28 12.68
C PRO A 161 -9.33 0.04 12.85
N ALA A 162 -8.92 -1.16 13.26
CA ALA A 162 -7.51 -1.51 13.48
C ALA A 162 -6.81 -2.03 12.23
N ALA A 163 -7.52 -2.16 11.11
CA ALA A 163 -6.97 -2.75 9.90
C ALA A 163 -5.84 -1.90 9.32
N LEU A 164 -4.77 -2.58 8.92
CA LEU A 164 -3.62 -2.00 8.23
C LEU A 164 -3.62 -2.40 6.76
N PRO A 165 -3.03 -1.60 5.85
CA PRO A 165 -2.86 -2.01 4.45
C PRO A 165 -2.13 -3.35 4.27
N ILE A 166 -1.23 -3.72 5.20
CA ILE A 166 -0.56 -5.02 5.15
C ILE A 166 -1.45 -6.20 5.53
N ASP A 167 -2.59 -5.97 6.19
CA ASP A 167 -3.61 -7.01 6.44
C ASP A 167 -4.44 -7.20 5.16
N SER A 168 -3.73 -7.69 4.13
CA SER A 168 -4.21 -7.89 2.78
C SER A 168 -5.38 -8.87 2.76
N LEU A 169 -6.52 -8.46 2.21
CA LEU A 169 -7.70 -9.31 2.06
C LEU A 169 -7.93 -9.62 0.58
N PRO A 170 -7.71 -10.87 0.13
CA PRO A 170 -8.08 -11.26 -1.23
C PRO A 170 -9.58 -11.19 -1.42
N VAL A 171 -10.03 -10.39 -2.39
CA VAL A 171 -11.44 -10.18 -2.70
C VAL A 171 -11.71 -10.37 -4.19
N GLN A 172 -12.90 -10.86 -4.50
CA GLN A 172 -13.48 -10.85 -5.83
C GLN A 172 -14.80 -10.07 -5.79
N LEU A 173 -14.88 -8.97 -6.53
CA LEU A 173 -16.05 -8.11 -6.58
C LEU A 173 -16.54 -7.97 -8.02
N GLN A 174 -17.85 -7.89 -8.19
CA GLN A 174 -18.48 -7.57 -9.46
C GLN A 174 -19.05 -6.16 -9.41
N GLY A 175 -18.95 -5.46 -10.53
CA GLY A 175 -19.42 -4.08 -10.60
C GLY A 175 -19.18 -3.44 -11.95
N LYS A 176 -19.63 -2.19 -12.09
CA LYS A 176 -19.36 -1.38 -13.27
C LYS A 176 -18.04 -0.64 -13.09
N LEU A 177 -17.14 -0.72 -14.08
CA LEU A 177 -15.91 0.06 -14.05
C LEU A 177 -16.23 1.51 -14.40
N LEU A 178 -15.87 2.44 -13.53
CA LEU A 178 -15.92 3.88 -13.74
C LEU A 178 -14.49 4.44 -13.84
N GLY A 179 -14.34 5.56 -14.51
CA GLY A 179 -13.04 6.20 -14.68
C GLY A 179 -12.96 7.08 -15.92
N ARG A 180 -11.80 7.66 -16.15
CA ARG A 180 -11.52 8.40 -17.39
C ARG A 180 -11.10 7.43 -18.50
N GLN A 181 -11.47 7.75 -19.73
CA GLN A 181 -11.05 7.02 -20.93
C GLN A 181 -9.89 7.74 -21.64
N GLY A 182 -9.19 7.01 -22.50
CA GLY A 182 -8.10 7.56 -23.32
C GLY A 182 -6.88 8.02 -22.50
N ILE A 183 -6.22 9.06 -22.98
CA ILE A 183 -4.94 9.57 -22.43
C ILE A 183 -5.08 10.04 -20.98
N GLY A 184 -6.27 10.55 -20.60
CA GLY A 184 -6.56 11.05 -19.25
C GLY A 184 -6.49 9.98 -18.15
N ASN A 185 -6.39 8.69 -18.49
CA ASN A 185 -6.21 7.58 -17.55
C ASN A 185 -5.15 6.59 -18.02
N TRP A 186 -4.17 7.06 -18.80
CA TRP A 186 -3.24 6.15 -19.47
C TRP A 186 -2.40 5.31 -18.48
N LEU A 187 -2.12 5.86 -17.31
CA LEU A 187 -1.42 5.17 -16.21
C LEU A 187 -2.34 4.32 -15.33
N GLY A 188 -3.65 4.22 -15.63
CA GLY A 188 -4.62 3.42 -14.87
C GLY A 188 -4.82 3.92 -13.43
N GLN A 189 -4.68 5.23 -13.21
CA GLN A 189 -4.73 5.85 -11.88
C GLN A 189 -6.14 6.27 -11.44
N ASP A 190 -7.05 6.46 -12.39
CA ASP A 190 -8.42 6.93 -12.17
C ASP A 190 -9.41 5.81 -12.55
N LEU A 191 -9.34 4.71 -11.80
CA LEU A 191 -10.21 3.54 -11.94
C LEU A 191 -11.00 3.35 -10.64
N ILE A 192 -12.32 3.29 -10.77
CA ILE A 192 -13.26 3.14 -9.66
C ILE A 192 -14.19 1.98 -10.00
N LEU A 193 -14.40 1.07 -9.05
CA LEU A 193 -15.43 0.04 -9.16
C LEU A 193 -16.70 0.53 -8.50
N ASP A 194 -17.80 0.50 -9.26
CA ASP A 194 -19.15 0.67 -8.75
C ASP A 194 -19.76 -0.69 -8.45
N THR A 195 -19.78 -1.03 -7.17
CA THR A 195 -20.37 -2.26 -6.64
C THR A 195 -21.76 -1.98 -6.10
N GLN A 196 -22.54 -3.04 -5.87
CA GLN A 196 -23.87 -2.91 -5.27
C GLN A 196 -23.89 -2.23 -3.89
N THR A 197 -22.75 -2.23 -3.18
CA THR A 197 -22.65 -1.74 -1.79
C THR A 197 -21.81 -0.47 -1.66
N GLY A 198 -21.41 0.12 -2.80
CA GLY A 198 -20.67 1.38 -2.87
C GLY A 198 -19.55 1.39 -3.89
N LEU A 199 -18.78 2.47 -3.85
CA LEU A 199 -17.70 2.78 -4.77
C LEU A 199 -16.33 2.53 -4.12
N ILE A 200 -15.40 1.92 -4.86
CA ILE A 200 -14.03 1.70 -4.38
C ILE A 200 -12.99 1.96 -5.46
N LYS A 201 -11.88 2.58 -5.08
CA LYS A 201 -10.77 2.83 -6.02
C LYS A 201 -10.02 1.54 -6.33
N ILE A 202 -9.65 1.35 -7.59
CA ILE A 202 -8.80 0.24 -8.04
C ILE A 202 -7.43 0.80 -8.44
N HIS A 203 -6.37 0.11 -8.04
CA HIS A 203 -5.02 0.36 -8.52
C HIS A 203 -4.59 -0.74 -9.46
N HIS A 204 -4.38 -0.37 -10.72
CA HIS A 204 -3.80 -1.23 -11.74
C HIS A 204 -2.31 -0.95 -11.86
N CYS A 205 -1.50 -2.02 -11.90
CA CYS A 205 -0.08 -1.92 -12.24
C CYS A 205 0.16 -2.77 -13.49
N SER A 206 0.59 -2.14 -14.57
CA SER A 206 0.87 -2.84 -15.82
C SER A 206 1.93 -3.94 -15.64
N GLN A 207 1.89 -4.97 -16.48
CA GLN A 207 2.98 -5.96 -16.57
C GLN A 207 4.33 -5.29 -16.87
N LEU A 208 4.33 -4.22 -17.68
CA LEU A 208 5.50 -3.37 -17.97
C LEU A 208 5.67 -2.21 -16.96
N GLY A 209 4.86 -2.19 -15.90
CA GLY A 209 5.04 -1.34 -14.72
C GLY A 209 4.62 0.11 -14.87
N GLN A 210 5.33 0.96 -14.12
CA GLN A 210 5.18 2.42 -14.21
C GLN A 210 5.66 2.97 -15.57
N LEU A 211 6.39 2.17 -16.35
CA LEU A 211 6.70 2.42 -17.77
C LEU A 211 5.48 2.14 -18.68
N GLY A 212 4.27 2.44 -18.20
CA GLY A 212 2.99 2.24 -18.89
C GLY A 212 2.83 3.01 -20.21
N LEU A 213 3.92 3.65 -20.67
CA LEU A 213 4.06 4.28 -21.98
C LEU A 213 4.10 3.27 -23.14
N LEU A 214 4.46 2.01 -22.86
CA LEU A 214 4.53 0.98 -23.89
C LEU A 214 3.12 0.52 -24.34
N PRO A 215 2.93 0.19 -25.63
CA PRO A 215 1.66 -0.31 -26.14
C PRO A 215 1.29 -1.62 -25.43
N GLN A 216 0.09 -1.66 -24.87
CA GLN A 216 -0.51 -2.86 -24.26
C GLN A 216 -1.66 -3.30 -25.14
N SER A 217 -1.84 -4.61 -25.28
CA SER A 217 -2.90 -5.20 -26.10
C SER A 217 -4.31 -4.90 -25.59
N LEU A 218 -4.46 -4.65 -24.29
CA LEU A 218 -5.73 -4.27 -23.67
C LEU A 218 -5.48 -3.44 -22.42
N ARG A 219 -6.01 -2.21 -22.38
CA ARG A 219 -5.88 -1.32 -21.23
C ARG A 219 -7.15 -1.32 -20.37
N PRO A 220 -7.04 -1.17 -19.02
CA PRO A 220 -8.21 -1.03 -18.16
C PRO A 220 -9.13 0.13 -18.57
N SER A 221 -8.57 1.23 -19.08
CA SER A 221 -9.31 2.41 -19.54
C SER A 221 -10.30 2.11 -20.68
N GLU A 222 -10.06 1.06 -21.47
CA GLU A 222 -10.95 0.63 -22.56
C GLU A 222 -12.16 -0.16 -22.04
N LEU A 223 -12.09 -0.64 -20.80
CA LEU A 223 -13.15 -1.40 -20.15
C LEU A 223 -14.04 -0.49 -19.27
N VAL A 224 -13.77 0.81 -19.24
CA VAL A 224 -14.59 1.79 -18.51
C VAL A 224 -16.00 1.81 -19.07
N HIS A 225 -16.98 1.92 -18.17
CA HIS A 225 -18.43 1.78 -18.35
C HIS A 225 -18.95 0.35 -18.58
N ARG A 226 -18.09 -0.68 -18.55
CA ARG A 226 -18.50 -2.09 -18.67
C ARG A 226 -18.69 -2.75 -17.30
N SER A 227 -19.55 -3.77 -17.26
CA SER A 227 -19.67 -4.67 -16.12
C SER A 227 -18.52 -5.68 -16.10
N ILE A 228 -17.76 -5.67 -15.01
CA ILE A 228 -16.53 -6.42 -14.86
C ILE A 228 -16.49 -7.17 -13.52
N THR A 229 -15.72 -8.23 -13.50
CA THR A 229 -15.30 -8.95 -12.29
C THR A 229 -13.86 -8.57 -11.99
N VAL A 230 -13.63 -8.06 -10.78
CA VAL A 230 -12.35 -7.62 -10.26
C VAL A 230 -11.89 -8.61 -9.20
N LYS A 231 -10.68 -9.12 -9.35
CA LYS A 231 -10.01 -9.96 -8.36
C LYS A 231 -8.71 -9.27 -7.94
N GLY A 232 -8.46 -9.18 -6.65
CA GLY A 232 -7.28 -8.49 -6.12
C GLY A 232 -7.24 -8.46 -4.60
N TRP A 233 -6.40 -7.58 -4.06
CA TRP A 233 -6.21 -7.41 -2.63
C TRP A 233 -6.84 -6.11 -2.14
N PHE A 234 -7.86 -6.21 -1.29
CA PHE A 234 -8.43 -5.06 -0.59
C PHE A 234 -7.47 -4.55 0.49
N ARG A 235 -7.33 -3.23 0.53
CA ARG A 235 -6.45 -2.49 1.44
C ARG A 235 -7.26 -1.48 2.22
N ARG A 236 -7.21 -1.60 3.55
CA ARG A 236 -7.74 -0.57 4.44
C ARG A 236 -6.63 0.43 4.80
N GLY A 237 -6.67 1.60 4.18
CA GLY A 237 -5.93 2.80 4.59
C GLY A 237 -6.89 3.99 4.77
N ALA A 238 -6.32 5.19 4.82
CA ALA A 238 -7.09 6.45 4.95
C ALA A 238 -8.05 6.64 3.76
N THR A 239 -7.58 6.31 2.57
CA THR A 239 -8.44 6.00 1.42
C THR A 239 -8.36 4.50 1.21
N PRO A 240 -9.46 3.72 1.25
CA PRO A 240 -9.42 2.29 0.93
C PRO A 240 -9.32 2.06 -0.58
N TRP A 241 -8.63 1.01 -1.00
CA TRP A 241 -8.47 0.65 -2.41
C TRP A 241 -8.32 -0.86 -2.61
N ILE A 242 -8.37 -1.30 -3.85
CA ILE A 242 -8.06 -2.67 -4.25
C ILE A 242 -6.85 -2.65 -5.17
N ASP A 243 -5.79 -3.35 -4.79
CA ASP A 243 -4.69 -3.67 -5.70
C ASP A 243 -5.13 -4.79 -6.63
N LEU A 244 -5.26 -4.48 -7.92
CA LEU A 244 -5.77 -5.41 -8.92
C LEU A 244 -4.80 -6.57 -9.13
N GLU A 245 -5.31 -7.81 -9.23
CA GLU A 245 -4.58 -8.94 -9.80
C GLU A 245 -5.09 -9.22 -11.21
N LEU A 246 -6.42 -9.26 -11.34
CA LEU A 246 -7.11 -9.68 -12.55
C LEU A 246 -8.42 -8.94 -12.70
N LEU A 247 -8.64 -8.39 -13.89
CA LEU A 247 -9.86 -7.74 -14.32
C LEU A 247 -10.42 -8.55 -15.48
N GLN A 248 -11.69 -8.96 -15.39
CA GLN A 248 -12.37 -9.71 -16.43
C GLN A 248 -13.69 -9.03 -16.80
N THR A 249 -13.97 -8.88 -18.09
CA THR A 249 -15.32 -8.47 -18.53
C THR A 249 -16.31 -9.62 -18.37
N GLN A 250 -17.57 -9.30 -18.07
CA GLN A 250 -18.65 -10.25 -18.27
C GLN A 250 -18.77 -10.59 -19.76
N ARG A 251 -19.28 -11.79 -20.08
CA ARG A 251 -19.37 -12.30 -21.45
C ARG A 251 -20.23 -11.37 -22.29
N ASP A 252 -19.57 -10.58 -23.14
CA ASP A 252 -20.22 -9.62 -24.02
C ASP A 252 -20.38 -10.25 -25.41
N HIS A 253 -21.63 -10.45 -25.84
CA HIS A 253 -21.95 -11.03 -27.14
C HIS A 253 -21.56 -10.10 -28.31
N ALA A 254 -21.42 -8.79 -28.08
CA ALA A 254 -21.10 -7.81 -29.13
C ALA A 254 -19.60 -7.73 -29.46
N VAL A 255 -18.72 -8.19 -28.57
CA VAL A 255 -17.25 -7.99 -28.69
C VAL A 255 -16.46 -9.31 -28.75
N GLY A 256 -17.16 -10.44 -28.86
CA GLY A 256 -16.52 -11.72 -29.23
C GLY A 256 -15.70 -12.39 -28.11
N GLY A 257 -16.09 -12.24 -26.83
CA GLY A 257 -15.56 -13.07 -25.75
C GLY A 257 -15.15 -12.35 -24.46
N ILE A 258 -14.49 -13.09 -23.56
CA ILE A 258 -14.02 -12.61 -22.26
C ILE A 258 -12.64 -11.97 -22.42
N ARG A 259 -12.60 -10.64 -22.32
CA ARG A 259 -11.36 -9.85 -22.19
C ARG A 259 -10.84 -9.89 -20.76
N LYS A 260 -9.53 -10.08 -20.61
CA LYS A 260 -8.85 -10.15 -19.31
C LYS A 260 -7.67 -9.18 -19.28
N VAL A 261 -7.53 -8.42 -18.21
CA VAL A 261 -6.36 -7.58 -17.93
C VAL A 261 -5.73 -8.05 -16.63
N GLN A 262 -4.42 -8.27 -16.64
CA GLN A 262 -3.65 -8.71 -15.48
C GLN A 262 -2.78 -7.58 -14.94
N SER A 263 -2.57 -7.58 -13.63
CA SER A 263 -1.71 -6.63 -12.94
C SER A 263 -0.55 -7.31 -12.22
N ALA A 264 0.60 -6.66 -12.22
CA ALA A 264 1.89 -7.26 -11.84
C ALA A 264 2.52 -6.61 -10.59
N HIS A 265 1.72 -6.20 -9.60
CA HIS A 265 2.22 -5.50 -8.41
C HIS A 265 3.38 -6.23 -7.68
N PRO A 266 3.35 -7.55 -7.44
CA PRO A 266 4.43 -8.23 -6.73
C PRO A 266 5.73 -8.24 -7.54
N ILE A 267 5.63 -8.39 -8.87
CA ILE A 267 6.78 -8.42 -9.78
C ILE A 267 7.56 -7.10 -9.69
N TRP A 268 6.85 -5.96 -9.71
CA TRP A 268 7.48 -4.65 -9.60
C TRP A 268 8.13 -4.41 -8.24
N SER A 269 7.51 -4.88 -7.16
CA SER A 269 8.13 -4.80 -5.83
C SER A 269 9.41 -5.65 -5.76
N THR A 270 9.41 -6.84 -6.38
CA THR A 270 10.59 -7.71 -6.46
C THR A 270 11.69 -7.09 -7.32
N LEU A 271 11.35 -6.55 -8.49
CA LEU A 271 12.31 -5.87 -9.36
C LEU A 271 12.96 -4.67 -8.67
N LEU A 272 12.17 -3.84 -7.97
CA LEU A 272 12.69 -2.72 -7.19
C LEU A 272 13.65 -3.17 -6.08
N ALA A 273 13.28 -4.22 -5.34
CA ALA A 273 14.14 -4.79 -4.30
C ALA A 273 15.46 -5.34 -4.86
N SER A 274 15.39 -6.08 -5.98
CA SER A 274 16.57 -6.62 -6.66
C SER A 274 17.47 -5.51 -7.21
N LEU A 275 16.90 -4.46 -7.81
CA LEU A 275 17.68 -3.32 -8.31
C LEU A 275 18.39 -2.59 -7.16
N ALA A 276 17.72 -2.41 -6.02
CA ALA A 276 18.34 -1.81 -4.83
C ALA A 276 19.48 -2.68 -4.27
N ALA A 277 19.31 -4.01 -4.24
CA ALA A 277 20.39 -4.92 -3.84
C ALA A 277 21.58 -4.84 -4.80
N LEU A 278 21.34 -4.86 -6.12
CA LEU A 278 22.38 -4.73 -7.14
C LEU A 278 23.11 -3.40 -7.03
N LEU A 279 22.39 -2.30 -6.81
CA LEU A 279 22.98 -0.98 -6.60
C LEU A 279 23.90 -0.97 -5.37
N GLY A 280 23.43 -1.54 -4.25
CA GLY A 280 24.24 -1.67 -3.04
C GLY A 280 25.51 -2.49 -3.28
N THR A 281 25.39 -3.67 -3.88
CA THR A 281 26.54 -4.53 -4.21
C THR A 281 27.51 -3.83 -5.17
N TYR A 282 27.01 -3.13 -6.19
CA TYR A 282 27.83 -2.37 -7.12
C TYR A 282 28.63 -1.26 -6.41
N LEU A 283 28.01 -0.56 -5.45
CA LEU A 283 28.67 0.47 -4.66
C LEU A 283 29.78 -0.11 -3.77
N ILE A 284 29.61 -1.31 -3.21
CA ILE A 284 30.68 -2.01 -2.45
C ILE A 284 31.85 -2.34 -3.39
N VAL A 285 31.56 -2.93 -4.56
CA VAL A 285 32.59 -3.32 -5.52
C VAL A 285 33.38 -2.11 -6.04
N ARG A 286 32.72 -0.97 -6.22
CA ARG A 286 33.36 0.28 -6.67
C ARG A 286 34.08 1.02 -5.53
N GLY A 287 33.61 0.90 -4.30
CA GLY A 287 34.13 1.58 -3.11
C GLY A 287 35.47 1.04 -2.62
N GLY A 288 35.84 -0.19 -3.00
CA GLY A 288 37.07 -0.85 -2.60
C GLY A 288 38.38 -0.32 -3.22
N TYR A 289 38.47 0.98 -3.55
CA TYR A 289 39.70 1.66 -4.01
C TYR A 289 40.03 2.89 -3.16
#